data_AF-A0A350IBW2-F1
#
_entry.id   AF-A0A350IBW2-F1
#
_cell.length_a   1.000
_cell.length_b   1.000
_cell.length_c   1.000
_cell.angle_alpha   90.00
_cell.angle_beta   90.00
_cell.angle_gamma   90.00
#
_symmetry.space_group_name_H-M   'P 1'
#
loop_
_entity.id
_entity.type
_entity.pdbx_description
1 polymer ?
#
loop_
_entity_poly.entity_id
_entity_poly.type
_entity_poly.pdbx_seq_one_letter_code
_entity_poly.pdbx_strand_id
1 'polypeptide(L)' 'MKRIAILASGIGSNALKIIEHLRDNEQIEVALVASNRKSAKVLDMAANHSITNRVITRSDFYESDTFLTELKEA' A
#
# COMPACT_ATOMS: atom_id res chain seq x y z
N MET A 1 -15.12 1.11 -10.19
CA MET A 1 -14.14 0.35 -9.40
C MET A 1 -13.52 1.28 -8.39
N LYS A 2 -13.51 0.92 -7.10
CA LYS A 2 -12.87 1.71 -6.03
C LYS A 2 -11.47 1.16 -5.78
N ARG A 3 -10.47 2.03 -5.77
CA ARG A 3 -9.07 1.66 -5.54
C ARG A 3 -8.66 2.14 -4.15
N ILE A 4 -8.05 1.25 -3.37
CA ILE A 4 -7.64 1.54 -1.99
C ILE A 4 -6.13 1.44 -1.88
N ALA A 5 -5.53 2.45 -1.24
CA ALA A 5 -4.16 2.38 -0.77
C ALA A 5 -4.13 2.11 0.75
N ILE A 6 -3.24 1.22 1.19
CA ILE A 6 -3.04 0.90 2.61
C ILE A 6 -1.68 1.42 3.06
N LEU A 7 -1.66 2.28 4.07
CA LEU A 7 -0.42 2.74 4.71
C LEU A 7 -0.19 1.98 6.02
N ALA A 8 0.97 1.33 6.15
CA ALA A 8 1.29 0.51 7.33
C ALA A 8 2.81 0.49 7.62
N SER A 9 3.20 0.34 8.90
CA SER A 9 4.61 0.43 9.34
C SER A 9 5.15 -0.83 10.04
N GLY A 10 4.34 -1.88 10.13
CA GLY A 10 4.64 -3.10 10.89
C GLY A 10 4.55 -4.37 10.07
N ILE A 11 4.11 -5.46 10.70
CA ILE A 11 3.94 -6.78 10.07
C ILE A 11 2.85 -6.74 8.99
N GLY A 12 1.81 -5.93 9.19
CA GLY A 12 0.73 -5.79 8.23
C GLY A 12 -0.43 -6.78 8.39
N SER A 13 -0.65 -7.34 9.59
CA SER A 13 -1.77 -8.28 9.83
C SER A 13 -3.14 -7.70 9.46
N ASN A 14 -3.38 -6.42 9.74
CA ASN A 14 -4.61 -5.74 9.31
C ASN A 14 -4.66 -5.56 7.78
N ALA A 15 -3.53 -5.17 7.17
CA ALA A 15 -3.44 -5.02 5.72
C ALA A 15 -3.73 -6.34 5.00
N LEU A 16 -3.15 -7.44 5.48
CA LEU A 16 -3.40 -8.79 4.98
C LEU A 16 -4.88 -9.16 5.06
N LYS A 17 -5.51 -8.99 6.23
CA LYS A 17 -6.95 -9.30 6.38
C LYS A 17 -7.84 -8.46 5.47
N ILE A 18 -7.49 -7.19 5.24
CA ILE A 18 -8.22 -6.33 4.30
C ILE A 18 -8.06 -6.84 2.86
N ILE A 19 -6.83 -7.17 2.44
CA ILE A 19 -6.53 -7.72 1.11
C ILE A 19 -7.26 -9.04 0.89
N GLU A 20 -7.23 -9.94 1.87
CA GLU A 20 -7.93 -11.23 1.80
C GLU A 20 -9.45 -11.04 1.71
N HIS A 21 -10.02 -10.14 2.52
CA HIS A 21 -11.45 -9.87 2.52
C HIS A 21 -11.94 -9.26 1.19
N LEU A 22 -11.10 -8.46 0.53
CA LEU A 22 -11.45 -7.78 -0.71
C LEU A 22 -11.06 -8.55 -1.98
N ARG A 23 -10.39 -9.70 -1.86
CA ARG A 23 -9.81 -10.43 -3.00
C ARG A 23 -10.83 -10.78 -4.09
N ASP A 24 -12.03 -11.20 -3.68
CA ASP A 24 -13.07 -11.65 -4.61
C ASP A 24 -14.11 -10.54 -4.91
N ASN A 25 -13.80 -9.29 -4.54
CA ASN A 25 -14.70 -8.16 -4.76
C ASN A 25 -14.42 -7.50 -6.11
N GLU A 26 -15.32 -7.68 -7.09
CA GLU A 26 -15.17 -7.08 -8.43
C GLU A 26 -15.25 -5.54 -8.46
N GLN A 27 -15.74 -4.91 -7.38
CA GLN A 27 -15.91 -3.47 -7.32
C GLN A 27 -14.79 -2.75 -6.56
N ILE A 28 -13.92 -3.47 -5.84
CA ILE A 28 -12.92 -2.91 -4.95
C ILE A 28 -11.59 -3.64 -5.11
N GLU A 29 -10.50 -2.90 -5.26
CA GLU A 29 -9.15 -3.46 -5.25
C GLU A 29 -8.23 -2.72 -4.27
N VAL A 30 -7.25 -3.44 -3.71
CA VAL A 30 -6.12 -2.84 -3.00
C VAL A 30 -5.01 -2.61 -4.02
N ALA A 31 -4.87 -1.38 -4.49
CA ALA A 31 -3.98 -1.01 -5.58
C ALA A 31 -2.55 -0.69 -5.11
N LEU A 32 -2.40 -0.26 -3.85
CA LEU A 32 -1.12 0.17 -3.31
C LEU A 32 -0.98 -0.18 -1.82
N VAL A 33 0.19 -0.66 -1.44
CA VAL A 33 0.59 -0.76 -0.02
C VAL A 33 1.85 0.07 0.19
N ALA A 34 1.80 1.03 1.11
CA ALA A 34 2.92 1.92 1.35
C ALA A 34 3.38 1.91 2.81
N SER A 35 4.67 2.09 3.02
CA SER A 35 5.27 2.08 4.35
C SER A 35 6.35 3.15 4.50
N ASN A 36 6.41 3.78 5.68
CA ASN A 36 7.51 4.65 6.04
C ASN A 36 8.77 3.89 6.52
N ARG A 37 8.77 2.55 6.47
CA ARG A 37 9.89 1.70 6.89
C ARG A 37 10.25 0.69 5.81
N LYS A 38 11.49 0.77 5.31
CA LYS A 38 12.03 -0.15 4.29
C LYS A 38 11.96 -1.63 4.70
N SER A 39 12.10 -1.90 6.00
CA SER A 39 12.11 -3.26 6.56
C SER A 39 10.73 -3.73 7.03
N ALA A 40 9.64 -3.03 6.68
CA ALA A 40 8.31 -3.43 7.11
C ALA A 40 7.85 -4.67 6.32
N LYS A 41 7.55 -5.76 7.03
CA LYS A 41 7.10 -7.02 6.41
C LYS A 41 5.80 -6.89 5.61
N VAL A 42 5.04 -5.81 5.83
CA VAL A 42 3.85 -5.48 5.04
C VAL A 42 4.19 -5.25 3.56
N LEU A 43 5.40 -4.77 3.24
CA LEU A 43 5.86 -4.58 1.86
C LEU A 43 6.10 -5.94 1.18
N ASP A 44 6.78 -6.86 1.87
CA ASP A 44 6.97 -8.24 1.40
C ASP A 44 5.63 -8.94 1.18
N MET A 45 4.69 -8.76 2.11
CA MET A 45 3.33 -9.27 2.00
C MET A 45 2.62 -8.73 0.76
N ALA A 46 2.68 -7.41 0.52
CA ALA A 46 2.08 -6.82 -0.67
C ALA A 46 2.67 -7.38 -1.96
N ALA A 47 4.01 -7.53 -2.03
CA ALA A 47 4.68 -8.15 -3.16
C ALA A 47 4.22 -9.61 -3.38
N ASN A 48 4.06 -10.41 -2.32
CA ASN A 48 3.57 -11.79 -2.40
C ASN A 48 2.12 -11.88 -2.91
N HIS A 49 1.32 -10.83 -2.70
CA HIS A 49 -0.04 -10.71 -3.24
C HIS A 49 -0.10 -9.99 -4.59
N SER A 50 1.04 -9.73 -5.23
CA SER A 50 1.15 -8.99 -6.51
C SER A 50 0.55 -7.58 -6.44
N ILE A 51 0.59 -6.96 -5.27
CA ILE A 51 0.13 -5.58 -5.05
C ILE A 51 1.35 -4.65 -5.11
N THR A 52 1.21 -3.54 -5.86
CA THR A 52 2.22 -2.49 -5.92
C THR A 52 2.56 -2.02 -4.52
N ASN A 53 3.84 -1.90 -4.20
CA ASN A 53 4.28 -1.45 -2.90
C ASN A 53 5.30 -0.31 -2.98
N ARG A 54 5.29 0.55 -1.96
CA ARG A 54 6.11 1.76 -1.92
C ARG A 54 6.69 2.02 -0.54
N VAL A 55 8.01 2.21 -0.48
CA VAL A 55 8.63 2.86 0.68
C VAL A 55 8.49 4.37 0.51
N ILE A 56 7.90 5.02 1.50
CA ILE A 56 7.74 6.48 1.58
C ILE A 56 8.82 7.03 2.52
N THR A 57 9.57 8.01 2.06
CA THR A 57 10.47 8.80 2.92
C THR A 57 9.77 10.04 3.47
N ARG A 58 10.38 10.69 4.46
CA ARG A 58 9.82 11.94 5.01
C ARG A 58 9.75 13.03 3.93
N SER A 59 10.76 13.13 3.07
CA SER A 59 10.80 14.09 1.96
C SER A 59 9.73 13.80 0.91
N ASP A 60 9.43 12.53 0.62
CA ASP A 60 8.36 12.14 -0.34
C ASP A 60 6.97 12.61 0.12
N PHE A 61 6.80 12.88 1.42
CA PHE A 61 5.51 13.20 2.03
C PHE A 61 5.39 14.68 2.46
N TYR A 62 6.47 15.30 2.94
CA TYR A 62 6.45 16.66 3.48
C TYR A 62 7.12 17.71 2.59
N GLU A 63 8.09 17.29 1.78
CA GLU A 63 8.95 18.21 1.01
C GLU A 63 8.68 18.12 -0.50
N SER A 64 7.80 17.21 -0.91
CA SER A 64 7.41 16.99 -2.31
C SER A 64 6.02 16.38 -2.40
N ASP A 65 5.43 16.48 -3.59
CA ASP A 65 4.17 15.79 -3.95
C ASP A 65 4.42 14.43 -4.60
N THR A 66 5.62 13.86 -4.46
CA THR A 66 5.98 12.59 -5.13
C THR A 66 5.04 11.48 -4.70
N PHE A 67 4.85 11.27 -3.40
CA PHE A 67 3.91 10.23 -2.94
C PHE A 67 2.46 10.54 -3.30
N LEU A 68 2.07 11.82 -3.31
CA LEU A 68 0.72 12.23 -3.69
C LEU A 68 0.44 11.96 -5.17
N THR A 69 1.44 12.15 -6.03
CA THR A 69 1.34 11.85 -7.46
C THR A 69 1.22 10.34 -7.68
N GLU A 70 2.11 9.56 -7.07
CA GLU A 70 2.05 8.08 -7.13
C GLU A 70 0.70 7.55 -6.63
N LEU A 71 0.13 8.12 -5.57
CA LEU A 71 -1.17 7.73 -5.03
C LEU A 71 -2.34 8.02 -5.98
N LYS A 72 -2.25 9.06 -6.82
CA LYS A 72 -3.28 9.41 -7.81
C LYS A 72 -3.21 8.53 -9.07
N GLU A 73 -2.04 7.99 -9.37
CA GLU A 73 -1.78 7.12 -10.54
C GLU A 73 -2.01 5.62 -10.22
N ALA A 74 -1.82 5.25 -8.94
CA ALA A 74 -2.25 3.97 -8.37
C ALA A 74 -3.77 3.94 -8.17
#